data_AF-A0A7S2P661-F1
#
_entry.id   AF-A0A7S2P661-F1
#
_cell.length_a   1.000
_cell.length_b   1.000
_cell.length_c   1.000
_cell.angle_alpha   90.00
_cell.angle_beta   90.00
_cell.angle_gamma   90.00
#
_symmetry.space_group_name_H-M   'P 1'
#
loop_
_entity.id
_entity.type
_entity.pdbx_description
1 polymer ?
#
loop_
_entity_poly.entity_id
_entity_poly.type
_entity_poly.pdbx_seq_one_letter_code
_entity_poly.pdbx_strand_id
1 'polypeptide(L)'
;DDTNSNGGTLKQRLARVSTNTEYILEPLSFQAKLRQSDLDTCIDFPKYLVHSKLSSLSITVSRNQLELGHQLAMAVVTSQPNSTTTENRPLFPEYRPLVPVKGNA
;
A
#
# COMPACT_ATOMS: atom_id res chain seq x y z
N ASP A 1 -0.46 4.30 43.25
CA ASP A 1 -1.00 3.18 42.47
C ASP A 1 -1.62 3.67 41.19
N ASP A 2 -0.76 3.87 40.19
CA ASP A 2 -1.16 4.09 38.81
C ASP A 2 -1.06 2.75 38.07
N THR A 3 -2.15 2.32 37.43
CA THR A 3 -2.17 1.75 36.06
C THR A 3 -3.59 1.33 35.71
N ASN A 4 -4.35 2.30 35.19
CA ASN A 4 -5.68 2.07 34.62
C ASN A 4 -5.54 1.54 33.18
N SER A 5 -6.27 0.47 32.89
CA SER A 5 -6.18 -0.40 31.72
C SER A 5 -6.47 0.30 30.40
N ASN A 6 -5.49 0.35 29.50
CA ASN A 6 -5.66 0.87 28.14
C ASN A 6 -6.07 -0.26 27.17
N GLY A 7 -7.29 -0.76 27.34
CA GLY A 7 -7.88 -1.86 26.56
C GLY A 7 -8.96 -1.42 25.57
N GLY A 8 -8.78 -0.25 24.93
CA GLY A 8 -9.75 0.26 23.95
C GLY A 8 -9.81 -0.66 22.72
N THR A 9 -10.96 -1.30 22.50
CA THR A 9 -11.16 -2.20 21.35
C THR A 9 -10.93 -1.47 20.02
N LEU A 10 -10.42 -2.16 19.01
CA LEU A 10 -10.15 -1.63 17.66
C LEU A 10 -11.37 -0.90 17.07
N LYS A 11 -12.57 -1.39 17.36
CA LYS A 11 -13.86 -0.77 17.01
C LYS A 11 -14.03 0.62 17.63
N GLN A 12 -13.60 0.81 18.87
CA GLN A 12 -13.70 2.07 19.61
C GLN A 12 -12.68 3.11 19.13
N ARG A 13 -11.50 2.65 18.65
CA ARG A 13 -10.51 3.50 17.98
C ARG A 13 -11.00 3.98 16.60
N LEU A 14 -11.62 3.08 15.83
CA LEU A 14 -12.24 3.42 14.54
C LEU A 14 -13.45 4.36 14.72
N ALA A 15 -14.23 4.20 15.79
CA ALA A 15 -15.39 5.04 16.08
C ALA A 15 -15.04 6.46 16.55
N ARG A 16 -13.84 6.70 17.10
CA ARG A 16 -13.36 8.06 17.47
C ARG A 16 -12.81 8.84 16.27
N VAL A 17 -12.56 8.19 15.14
CA VAL A 17 -12.21 8.84 13.87
C VAL A 17 -13.54 9.21 13.19
N SER A 18 -14.24 10.18 13.79
CA SER A 18 -15.59 10.56 13.39
C SER A 18 -15.58 11.57 12.22
N THR A 19 -16.37 11.22 11.20
CA THR A 19 -17.08 12.05 10.20
C THR A 19 -16.34 12.76 9.06
N ASN A 20 -15.01 12.92 9.07
CA ASN A 20 -14.31 13.68 8.01
C ASN A 20 -13.08 12.98 7.41
N THR A 21 -13.01 11.65 7.51
CA THR A 21 -11.91 10.88 6.95
C THR A 21 -12.27 10.42 5.54
N GLU A 22 -11.53 10.93 4.55
CA GLU A 22 -11.64 10.46 3.17
C GLU A 22 -10.80 9.19 2.99
N TYR A 23 -11.47 8.08 2.69
CA TYR A 23 -10.81 6.82 2.42
C TYR A 23 -10.42 6.74 0.94
N ILE A 24 -9.21 6.28 0.66
CA ILE A 24 -8.76 5.97 -0.72
C ILE A 24 -9.41 4.66 -1.22
N LEU A 25 -9.75 3.78 -0.28
CA LEU A 25 -10.39 2.49 -0.52
C LEU A 25 -11.61 2.36 0.38
N GLU A 26 -12.74 2.02 -0.22
CA GLU A 26 -13.92 1.61 0.52
C GLU A 26 -13.64 0.35 1.37
N PRO A 27 -14.31 0.17 2.52
CA PRO A 27 -14.14 -1.03 3.34
C PRO A 27 -14.37 -2.31 2.52
N LEU A 28 -13.33 -3.15 2.45
CA LEU A 28 -13.35 -4.40 1.70
C LEU A 28 -13.08 -5.59 2.63
N SER A 29 -13.83 -6.67 2.41
CA SER A 29 -13.51 -7.99 2.95
C SER A 29 -13.07 -8.89 1.81
N PHE A 30 -11.87 -9.44 1.89
CA PHE A 30 -11.36 -10.40 0.90
C PHE A 30 -10.56 -11.52 1.57
N GLN A 31 -10.39 -12.61 0.84
CA GLN A 31 -9.57 -13.74 1.25
C GLN A 31 -8.36 -13.86 0.33
N ALA A 32 -7.19 -14.05 0.92
CA ALA A 32 -5.97 -14.39 0.22
C ALA A 32 -5.32 -15.63 0.84
N LYS A 33 -4.64 -16.40 -0.01
CA LYS A 33 -3.80 -17.52 0.37
C LYS A 33 -2.34 -17.09 0.22
N LEU A 34 -1.57 -17.20 1.30
CA LEU A 34 -0.13 -17.04 1.29
C LEU A 34 0.53 -18.41 1.29
N ARG A 35 1.42 -18.65 0.34
CA ARG A 35 2.32 -19.80 0.35
C ARG A 35 3.75 -19.28 0.49
N GLN A 36 4.47 -19.82 1.47
CA GLN A 36 5.89 -19.59 1.65
C GLN A 36 6.65 -20.85 1.25
N SER A 37 7.79 -20.67 0.58
CA SER A 37 8.74 -21.75 0.33
C SER A 37 9.57 -22.05 1.57
N ASP A 38 9.83 -23.32 1.81
CA ASP A 38 10.67 -23.78 2.93
C ASP A 38 12.18 -23.62 2.63
N LEU A 39 12.56 -23.45 1.36
CA LEU A 39 13.97 -23.25 0.98
C LEU A 39 14.45 -21.85 1.35
N ASP A 40 15.64 -21.74 1.95
CA ASP A 40 16.25 -20.46 2.29
C ASP A 40 16.55 -19.60 1.06
N THR A 41 16.96 -20.24 -0.05
CA THR A 41 17.23 -19.59 -1.33
C THR A 41 16.35 -20.19 -2.42
N CYS A 42 15.59 -19.37 -3.13
CA CYS A 42 14.70 -19.81 -4.21
C CYS A 42 15.13 -19.14 -5.52
N ILE A 43 15.70 -19.91 -6.44
CA ILE A 43 16.16 -19.42 -7.75
C ILE A 43 15.07 -19.60 -8.81
N ASP A 44 14.41 -20.78 -8.82
CA ASP A 44 13.46 -21.16 -9.87
C ASP A 44 12.01 -20.74 -9.57
N PHE A 45 11.72 -20.25 -8.36
CA PHE A 45 10.37 -19.92 -7.93
C PHE A 45 10.35 -18.86 -6.81
N PRO A 46 9.24 -18.14 -6.60
CA PRO A 46 9.18 -17.10 -5.59
C PRO A 46 9.16 -17.68 -4.16
N LYS A 47 9.90 -17.04 -3.24
CA LYS A 47 9.88 -17.38 -1.80
C LYS A 47 8.50 -17.20 -1.18
N TYR A 48 7.75 -16.18 -1.62
CA TYR A 48 6.38 -15.90 -1.18
C TYR A 48 5.47 -15.77 -2.40
N LEU A 49 4.36 -16.51 -2.37
CA LEU A 49 3.31 -16.41 -3.38
C LEU A 49 1.99 -16.06 -2.70
N VAL A 50 1.42 -14.91 -3.09
CA VAL A 50 0.12 -14.44 -2.60
C VAL A 50 -0.91 -14.61 -3.70
N HIS A 51 -2.01 -15.28 -3.40
CA HIS A 51 -3.13 -15.44 -4.31
C HIS A 51 -4.42 -14.96 -3.66
N SER A 52 -5.11 -14.02 -4.30
CA SER A 52 -6.39 -13.48 -3.83
C SER A 52 -7.54 -13.89 -4.76
N LYS A 53 -8.73 -14.12 -4.18
CA LYS A 53 -9.97 -14.32 -4.96
C LYS A 53 -10.67 -13.00 -5.30
N LEU A 54 -10.07 -11.86 -4.98
CA LEU A 54 -10.62 -10.55 -5.30
C LEU A 54 -10.63 -10.36 -6.83
N SER A 55 -11.82 -10.27 -7.42
CA SER A 55 -11.98 -10.17 -8.87
C SER A 55 -11.61 -8.81 -9.43
N SER A 56 -11.91 -7.73 -8.69
CA SER A 56 -11.58 -6.37 -9.08
C SER A 56 -11.46 -5.47 -7.85
N LEU A 57 -10.53 -4.52 -7.91
CA LEU A 57 -10.37 -3.45 -6.94
C LEU A 57 -10.38 -2.12 -7.70
N SER A 58 -11.33 -1.25 -7.38
CA SER A 58 -11.39 0.11 -7.92
C SER A 58 -10.97 1.08 -6.84
N ILE A 59 -10.12 2.04 -7.22
CA ILE A 59 -9.60 3.08 -6.35
C ILE A 59 -9.92 4.42 -7.00
N THR A 60 -10.58 5.30 -6.26
CA THR A 60 -10.85 6.67 -6.71
C THR A 60 -10.08 7.61 -5.80
N VAL A 61 -9.19 8.41 -6.39
CA VAL A 61 -8.28 9.28 -5.64
C VAL A 61 -8.60 10.74 -6.00
N SER A 62 -8.85 11.57 -4.99
CA SER A 62 -8.99 13.01 -5.17
C SER A 62 -7.62 13.66 -5.47
N ARG A 63 -7.62 14.87 -6.02
CA ARG A 63 -6.37 15.61 -6.28
C ARG A 63 -5.54 15.80 -5.00
N ASN A 64 -6.21 16.13 -3.89
CA ASN A 64 -5.55 16.35 -2.60
C ASN A 64 -4.91 15.05 -2.07
N GLN A 65 -5.59 13.90 -2.24
CA GLN A 65 -5.04 12.60 -1.87
C GLN A 65 -3.84 12.20 -2.75
N LEU A 66 -3.85 12.57 -4.03
CA LEU A 66 -2.70 12.35 -4.93
C LEU A 66 -1.48 13.17 -4.51
N GLU A 67 -1.67 14.45 -4.21
CA GLU A 67 -0.60 15.35 -3.75
C GLU A 67 -0.03 14.89 -2.40
N LEU A 68 -0.90 14.49 -1.46
CA LEU A 68 -0.48 13.90 -0.19
C LEU A 68 0.28 12.58 -0.41
N GLY A 69 -0.18 11.72 -1.32
CA GLY A 69 0.49 10.47 -1.67
C GLY A 69 1.91 10.70 -2.19
N HIS A 70 2.11 11.76 -2.99
CA HIS A 70 3.45 12.16 -3.44
C HIS A 70 4.35 12.62 -2.28
N GLN A 71 3.82 13.42 -1.36
CA GLN A 71 4.58 13.86 -0.18
C GLN A 71 5.00 12.68 0.71
N LEU A 72 4.09 11.73 0.95
CA LEU A 72 4.38 10.50 1.69
C LEU A 72 5.44 9.65 1.00
N ALA A 73 5.34 9.50 -0.32
CA ALA A 73 6.32 8.78 -1.12
C ALA A 73 7.73 9.37 -0.97
N MET A 74 7.85 10.70 -1.03
CA MET A 74 9.10 11.41 -0.80
C MET A 74 9.59 11.25 0.64
N ALA A 75 8.70 11.36 1.63
CA ALA A 75 9.06 11.17 3.03
C ALA A 75 9.64 9.77 3.31
N VAL A 76 9.04 8.71 2.77
CA VAL A 76 9.52 7.33 2.91
C VAL A 76 10.93 7.19 2.33
N VAL A 77 11.17 7.73 1.13
CA VAL A 77 12.49 7.74 0.49
C VAL A 77 13.52 8.50 1.33
N THR A 78 13.15 9.65 1.91
CA THR A 78 14.06 10.48 2.72
C THR A 78 14.30 9.94 4.13
N SER A 79 13.42 9.09 4.66
CA SER A 79 13.49 8.58 6.04
C SER A 79 14.53 7.48 6.26
N GLN A 80 15.18 6.99 5.20
CA GLN A 80 16.20 5.96 5.28
C GLN A 80 17.57 6.48 4.81
N PRO A 81 18.45 6.90 5.74
CA PRO A 81 19.73 7.53 5.39
C PRO A 81 20.78 6.58 4.78
N ASN A 82 20.47 5.28 4.61
CA ASN A 82 21.45 4.23 4.28
C ASN A 82 21.09 3.49 2.97
N SER A 83 19.98 3.84 2.32
CA SER A 83 19.47 3.12 1.16
C SER A 83 20.07 3.68 -0.13
N THR A 84 21.25 3.18 -0.52
CA THR A 84 21.82 3.40 -1.86
C THR A 84 21.08 2.63 -2.96
N THR A 85 20.16 1.76 -2.57
CA THR A 85 19.35 0.92 -3.45
C THR A 85 17.97 1.54 -3.67
N THR A 86 17.54 1.54 -4.93
CA THR A 86 16.22 1.92 -5.47
C THR A 86 15.03 1.14 -4.89
N GLU A 87 15.22 0.34 -3.82
CA GLU A 87 14.26 -0.63 -3.28
C GLU A 87 13.04 0.00 -2.61
N ASN A 88 13.14 1.26 -2.16
CA ASN A 88 12.05 1.95 -1.45
C ASN A 88 11.37 3.06 -2.26
N ARG A 89 11.64 3.18 -3.55
CA ARG A 89 10.79 4.02 -4.40
C ARG A 89 9.42 3.34 -4.44
N PRO A 90 8.33 3.98 -3.96
CA PRO A 90 7.02 3.39 -4.12
C PRO A 90 6.81 3.16 -5.61
N LEU A 91 6.63 1.89 -5.97
CA LEU A 91 6.29 1.45 -7.31
C LEU A 91 4.85 1.89 -7.59
N PHE A 92 4.65 3.20 -7.74
CA PHE A 92 3.54 3.64 -8.55
C PHE A 92 3.74 2.98 -9.92
N PRO A 93 2.69 2.40 -10.52
CA PRO A 93 2.82 1.93 -11.88
C PRO A 93 3.27 3.13 -12.70
N GLU A 94 4.51 3.10 -13.14
CA GLU A 94 5.03 4.04 -14.11
C GLU A 94 4.04 4.01 -15.26
N TYR A 95 3.37 5.13 -15.54
CA TYR A 95 2.38 5.19 -16.62
C TYR A 95 3.10 4.75 -17.90
N ARG A 96 2.79 3.54 -18.35
CA ARG A 96 3.24 2.99 -19.62
C ARG A 96 2.05 3.10 -20.57
N PRO A 97 2.07 4.05 -21.51
CA PRO A 97 1.06 4.10 -22.55
C PRO A 97 0.96 2.72 -23.20
N LEU A 98 -0.25 2.16 -23.27
CA LEU A 98 -0.49 0.92 -24.01
C LEU A 98 -0.33 1.10 -25.53
N VAL A 99 -0.26 2.36 -25.96
CA VAL A 99 -0.08 2.78 -27.34
C VAL A 99 1.03 3.82 -27.42
N PRO A 100 1.95 3.71 -28.39
CA PRO A 100 2.97 4.71 -28.63
C PRO A 100 2.35 6.09 -28.82
N VAL A 101 2.85 7.09 -28.11
CA VAL A 101 2.51 8.49 -28.38
C VAL A 101 3.11 8.82 -29.74
N LYS A 102 2.27 8.91 -30.78
CA LYS A 102 2.71 9.46 -32.07
C LYS A 102 3.07 10.92 -31.84
N GLY A 103 4.36 11.21 -31.75
CA GLY A 103 4.84 12.57 -31.87
C GLY A 103 4.50 13.07 -33.27
N ASN A 104 3.89 14.26 -33.36
CA ASN A 104 3.90 15.02 -34.60
C ASN A 104 5.30 15.63 -34.71
N ALA A 105 6.24 14.85 -35.25
CA ALA A 105 7.52 15.37 -35.73
C ALA A 105 7.33 15.96 -37.13
#